data_AF-D3NZ74-F1
#
_entry.id   AF-D3NZ74-F1
#
_cell.length_a   1.000
_cell.length_b   1.000
_cell.length_c   1.000
_cell.angle_alpha   90.00
_cell.angle_beta   90.00
_cell.angle_gamma   90.00
#
_symmetry.space_group_name_H-M   'P 1'
#
loop_
_entity.id
_entity.type
_entity.pdbx_description
1 polymer ?
#
loop_
_entity_poly.entity_id
_entity_poly.type
_entity_poly.pdbx_seq_one_letter_code
_entity_poly.pdbx_strand_id
1 'polypeptide(L)'
;MSMVILEIPEVRGECRVKTKQVDFTNMILCESLSQDMEVEMEVTTNARRTVHTPKVNNITLDRKWDIASPKLISLLLRAGVKGETWKIHCVKPLGDDEFQWVEFLTLELTNPLLAKHSLNVSEGDTTENLEINATKITWVYKQYDEKQTNQGGGGVSFDLLTGAVGGAS
;
A
#
# COMPACT_ATOMS: atom_id res chain seq x y z
N MET A 1 -5.55 4.98 16.19
CA MET A 1 -6.22 4.57 14.93
C MET A 1 -5.31 4.94 13.78
N SER A 2 -5.00 4.04 12.84
CA SER A 2 -4.22 4.38 11.63
C SER A 2 -5.14 4.57 10.44
N MET A 3 -4.69 5.34 9.44
CA MET A 3 -5.38 5.51 8.16
C MET A 3 -4.52 4.96 7.04
N VAL A 4 -5.19 4.40 6.02
CA VAL A 4 -4.56 3.93 4.79
C VAL A 4 -5.06 4.81 3.66
N ILE A 5 -4.15 5.34 2.85
CA ILE A 5 -4.46 6.25 1.76
C ILE A 5 -3.77 5.75 0.50
N LEU A 6 -4.53 5.53 -0.56
CA LEU A 6 -4.04 5.08 -1.86
C LEU A 6 -3.92 6.27 -2.82
N GLU A 7 -2.72 6.47 -3.35
CA GLU A 7 -2.38 7.43 -4.40
C GLU A 7 -2.21 6.69 -5.72
N ILE A 8 -3.12 6.97 -6.66
CA ILE A 8 -3.04 6.52 -8.04
C ILE A 8 -3.00 7.78 -8.92
N PRO A 9 -1.97 7.97 -9.76
CA PRO A 9 -1.92 9.11 -10.66
C PRO A 9 -3.19 9.22 -11.52
N GLU A 10 -3.68 10.46 -11.68
CA GLU A 10 -4.90 10.81 -12.43
C GLU A 10 -6.25 10.28 -11.87
N VAL A 11 -6.23 9.49 -10.80
CA VAL A 11 -7.44 9.06 -10.08
C VAL A 11 -7.60 9.92 -8.83
N ARG A 12 -8.80 10.50 -8.69
CA ARG A 12 -9.16 11.31 -7.53
C ARG A 12 -10.17 10.54 -6.70
N GLY A 13 -9.92 10.42 -5.40
CA GLY A 13 -10.87 9.96 -4.40
C GLY A 13 -11.40 11.12 -3.55
N GLU A 14 -11.96 10.80 -2.39
CA GLU A 14 -12.62 11.77 -1.50
C GLU A 14 -11.86 12.08 -0.19
N CYS A 15 -10.58 11.67 -0.08
CA CYS A 15 -9.78 11.96 1.10
C CYS A 15 -9.67 13.49 1.33
N ARG A 16 -9.79 13.92 2.59
CA ARG A 16 -9.67 15.32 3.03
C ARG A 16 -8.57 15.53 4.07
N VAL A 17 -7.75 14.51 4.29
CA VAL A 17 -6.74 14.52 5.34
C VAL A 17 -5.55 15.38 4.90
N LYS A 18 -5.13 16.27 5.80
CA LYS A 18 -3.88 17.00 5.68
C LYS A 18 -3.01 16.68 6.87
N THR A 19 -1.74 16.42 6.61
CA THR A 19 -0.72 16.27 7.65
C THR A 19 0.24 17.44 7.57
N LYS A 20 1.12 17.59 8.56
CA LYS A 20 2.20 18.58 8.50
C LYS A 20 3.17 18.37 7.32
N GLN A 21 3.23 17.15 6.81
CA GLN A 21 4.25 16.72 5.85
C GLN A 21 3.70 16.58 4.43
N VAL A 22 2.46 16.07 4.33
CA VAL A 22 1.82 15.68 3.06
C VAL A 22 0.35 16.08 3.08
N ASP A 23 -0.11 16.65 1.97
CA ASP A 23 -1.51 16.90 1.69
C ASP A 23 -2.10 15.70 0.93
N PHE A 24 -2.96 14.92 1.59
CA PHE A 24 -3.60 13.74 1.00
C PHE A 24 -4.96 14.06 0.35
N THR A 25 -5.28 15.35 0.18
CA THR A 25 -6.58 15.76 -0.36
C THR A 25 -6.79 15.21 -1.77
N ASN A 26 -7.99 14.69 -2.03
CA ASN A 26 -8.40 14.02 -3.27
C ASN A 26 -7.70 12.69 -3.56
N MET A 27 -6.95 12.11 -2.61
CA MET A 27 -6.51 10.72 -2.72
C MET A 27 -7.62 9.76 -2.29
N ILE A 28 -7.38 8.45 -2.43
CA ILE A 28 -8.37 7.43 -2.11
C ILE A 28 -8.19 7.01 -0.65
N LEU A 29 -9.24 7.10 0.15
CA LEU A 29 -9.22 6.60 1.53
C LEU A 29 -9.54 5.10 1.56
N CYS A 30 -8.76 4.33 2.30
CA CYS A 30 -8.93 2.91 2.52
C CYS A 30 -9.14 2.62 4.01
N GLU A 31 -9.95 1.63 4.31
CA GLU A 31 -10.25 1.17 5.67
C GLU A 31 -9.17 0.22 6.19
N SER A 32 -8.64 -0.64 5.31
CA SER A 32 -7.65 -1.64 5.67
C SER A 32 -6.58 -1.81 4.58
N LEU A 33 -5.44 -2.35 4.99
CA LEU A 33 -4.37 -2.84 4.13
C LEU A 33 -3.93 -4.20 4.67
N SER A 34 -3.86 -5.20 3.81
CA SER A 34 -3.22 -6.49 4.12
C SER A 34 -2.30 -6.94 2.99
N GLN A 35 -1.20 -7.58 3.38
CA GLN A 35 -0.25 -8.18 2.47
C GLN A 35 0.42 -9.35 3.18
N ASP A 36 0.41 -10.50 2.52
CA ASP A 36 1.04 -11.71 3.01
C ASP A 36 2.27 -12.06 2.17
N MET A 37 3.32 -12.55 2.83
CA MET A 37 4.58 -12.96 2.21
C MET A 37 5.04 -14.26 2.85
N GLU A 38 5.48 -15.21 2.03
CA GLU A 38 5.88 -16.54 2.48
C GLU A 38 7.21 -16.95 1.83
N VAL A 39 8.06 -17.60 2.62
CA VAL A 39 9.25 -18.30 2.14
C VAL A 39 9.16 -19.73 2.60
N GLU A 40 9.08 -20.67 1.65
CA GLU A 40 9.14 -22.10 1.97
C GLU A 40 10.56 -22.44 2.45
N MET A 41 10.66 -22.97 3.67
CA MET A 41 11.94 -23.36 4.29
C MET A 41 12.01 -24.88 4.43
N GLU A 42 12.99 -25.51 3.78
CA GLU A 42 13.31 -26.92 4.01
C GLU A 42 14.37 -27.05 5.11
N VAL A 43 13.95 -27.49 6.30
CA VAL A 43 14.82 -27.52 7.50
C VAL A 43 15.47 -28.91 7.70
N THR A 44 14.98 -29.94 7.03
CA THR A 44 15.26 -31.36 7.37
C THR A 44 16.42 -32.00 6.61
N THR A 45 16.70 -31.59 5.37
CA THR A 45 17.61 -32.34 4.47
C THR A 45 18.89 -31.59 4.11
N ASN A 46 18.95 -30.26 4.22
CA ASN A 46 20.14 -29.47 3.92
C ASN A 46 20.14 -28.13 4.67
N ALA A 47 20.82 -28.08 5.82
CA ALA A 47 20.93 -26.89 6.68
C ALA A 47 21.62 -25.64 6.03
N ARG A 48 21.88 -25.64 4.72
CA ARG A 48 22.66 -24.60 4.01
C ARG A 48 22.04 -24.13 2.68
N ARG A 49 20.82 -24.53 2.33
CA ARG A 49 20.19 -24.09 1.07
C ARG A 49 18.69 -23.83 1.28
N THR A 50 18.32 -22.56 1.35
CA THR A 50 16.95 -22.12 1.03
C THR A 50 16.81 -22.16 -0.50
N VAL A 51 16.05 -23.14 -1.02
CA VAL A 51 15.87 -23.36 -2.47
C VAL A 51 14.71 -22.54 -3.04
N HIS A 52 13.82 -22.02 -2.19
CA HIS A 52 12.56 -21.41 -2.62
C HIS A 52 12.64 -19.89 -2.72
N THR A 53 12.15 -19.35 -3.84
CA THR A 53 11.98 -17.91 -4.05
C THR A 53 10.84 -17.40 -3.16
N PRO A 54 10.99 -16.26 -2.46
CA PRO A 54 9.89 -15.67 -1.70
C PRO A 54 8.64 -15.45 -2.55
N LYS A 55 7.49 -15.88 -2.04
CA LYS A 55 6.18 -15.57 -2.60
C LYS A 55 5.64 -14.33 -1.91
N VAL A 56 5.35 -13.30 -2.68
CA VAL A 56 4.70 -12.08 -2.19
C VAL A 56 3.32 -12.02 -2.82
N ASN A 57 2.29 -12.07 -1.98
CA ASN A 57 0.90 -12.05 -2.45
C ASN A 57 0.49 -10.64 -2.85
N ASN A 58 -0.64 -10.56 -3.57
CA ASN A 58 -1.26 -9.29 -3.92
C ASN A 58 -1.56 -8.46 -2.66
N ILE A 59 -1.43 -7.15 -2.80
CA ILE A 59 -1.85 -6.22 -1.76
C ILE A 59 -3.37 -6.15 -1.81
N THR A 60 -4.02 -6.32 -0.65
CA THR A 60 -5.47 -6.23 -0.53
C THR A 60 -5.84 -4.96 0.23
N LEU A 61 -6.80 -4.21 -0.31
CA LEU A 61 -7.32 -2.97 0.27
C LEU A 61 -8.84 -3.06 0.38
N ASP A 62 -9.38 -2.83 1.57
CA ASP A 62 -10.81 -2.59 1.76
C ASP A 62 -11.09 -1.10 1.84
N ARG A 63 -12.20 -0.67 1.25
CA ARG A 63 -12.61 0.73 1.23
C ARG A 63 -14.12 0.89 1.06
N LYS A 64 -14.61 2.10 1.33
CA LYS A 64 -15.97 2.50 0.94
C LYS A 64 -16.02 2.95 -0.51
N TRP A 65 -17.20 2.82 -1.10
CA TRP A 65 -17.47 3.36 -2.42
C TRP A 65 -17.45 4.88 -2.43
N ASP A 66 -16.76 5.47 -3.41
CA ASP A 66 -16.62 6.92 -3.57
C ASP A 66 -16.49 7.30 -5.06
N ILE A 67 -16.18 8.58 -5.34
CA ILE A 67 -15.96 9.08 -6.71
C ILE A 67 -14.86 8.36 -7.53
N ALA A 68 -13.89 7.72 -6.89
CA ALA A 68 -12.81 6.97 -7.56
C ALA A 68 -13.29 5.61 -8.09
N SER A 69 -14.34 5.03 -7.51
CA SER A 69 -14.75 3.64 -7.79
C SER A 69 -15.02 3.34 -9.28
N PRO A 70 -15.75 4.19 -10.04
CA PRO A 70 -15.92 3.98 -11.47
C PRO A 70 -14.60 4.02 -12.25
N LYS A 71 -13.64 4.87 -11.82
CA LYS A 71 -12.32 4.94 -12.45
C LYS A 71 -11.48 3.69 -12.15
N LEU A 72 -11.54 3.16 -10.93
CA LEU A 72 -10.86 1.91 -10.55
C LEU A 72 -11.39 0.73 -11.36
N ILE A 73 -12.71 0.62 -11.52
CA ILE A 73 -13.33 -0.39 -12.39
C ILE A 73 -12.84 -0.20 -13.84
N SER A 74 -12.80 1.03 -14.34
CA SER A 74 -12.27 1.29 -15.69
C SER A 74 -10.79 0.90 -15.83
N LEU A 75 -9.97 1.15 -14.82
CA LEU A 75 -8.56 0.74 -14.80
C LEU A 75 -8.41 -0.79 -14.84
N LEU A 76 -9.18 -1.51 -14.01
CA LEU A 76 -9.21 -2.97 -14.02
C LEU A 76 -9.61 -3.52 -15.40
N LEU A 77 -10.69 -3.01 -15.99
CA LEU A 77 -11.21 -3.50 -17.28
C LEU A 77 -10.30 -3.19 -18.48
N ARG A 78 -9.48 -2.14 -18.39
CA ARG A 78 -8.51 -1.81 -19.46
C ARG A 78 -7.25 -2.67 -19.40
N ALA A 79 -6.95 -3.29 -18.25
CA ALA A 79 -5.73 -4.07 -18.01
C ALA A 79 -4.42 -3.35 -18.43
N GLY A 80 -4.42 -2.02 -18.43
CA GLY A 80 -3.32 -1.22 -18.97
C GLY A 80 -2.34 -0.79 -17.89
N VAL A 81 -1.08 -1.20 -18.00
CA VAL A 81 0.02 -0.69 -17.19
C VAL A 81 0.42 0.67 -17.75
N LYS A 82 0.17 1.77 -17.03
CA LYS A 82 0.59 3.12 -17.46
C LYS A 82 2.07 3.44 -17.15
N GLY A 83 2.83 2.50 -16.57
CA GLY A 83 4.22 2.74 -16.16
C GLY A 83 4.35 3.71 -14.99
N GLU A 84 3.22 4.17 -14.44
CA GLU A 84 3.17 5.10 -13.33
C GLU A 84 3.29 4.36 -11.99
N THR A 85 3.97 4.97 -11.03
CA THR A 85 4.09 4.41 -9.67
C THR A 85 2.84 4.75 -8.86
N TRP A 86 2.26 3.76 -8.18
CA TRP A 86 1.21 4.00 -7.19
C TRP A 86 1.83 3.98 -5.79
N LYS A 87 1.24 4.73 -4.86
CA LYS A 87 1.71 4.74 -3.47
C LYS A 87 0.58 4.40 -2.52
N ILE A 88 0.90 3.64 -1.48
CA ILE A 88 0.00 3.39 -0.35
C ILE A 88 0.66 4.02 0.87
N HIS A 89 0.00 5.03 1.42
CA HIS A 89 0.45 5.79 2.58
C HIS A 89 -0.28 5.29 3.82
N CYS A 90 0.49 4.87 4.82
CA CYS A 90 -0.01 4.50 6.13
C CYS A 90 0.32 5.62 7.11
N VAL A 91 -0.74 6.19 7.67
CA VAL A 91 -0.69 7.38 8.52
C VAL A 91 -1.15 7.01 9.92
N LYS A 92 -0.48 7.52 10.95
CA LYS A 92 -0.86 7.30 12.35
C LYS A 92 -0.86 8.61 13.13
N PRO A 93 -1.63 8.73 14.20
CA PRO A 93 -1.52 9.85 15.12
C PRO A 93 -0.15 9.79 15.82
N LEU A 94 0.37 10.96 16.16
CA LEU A 94 1.64 11.12 16.85
C LEU A 94 1.43 12.04 18.04
N GLY A 95 1.71 11.53 19.24
CA GLY A 95 1.44 12.21 20.51
C GLY A 95 -0.03 12.26 20.92
N ASP A 96 -0.30 12.97 22.01
CA ASP A 96 -1.65 13.11 22.60
C ASP A 96 -2.49 14.23 21.95
N ASP A 97 -1.89 15.03 21.05
CA ASP A 97 -2.64 16.01 20.26
C ASP A 97 -3.42 15.29 19.15
N GLU A 98 -4.76 15.28 19.28
CA GLU A 98 -5.72 14.59 18.41
C GLU A 98 -5.64 14.97 16.91
N PHE A 99 -4.84 15.98 16.54
CA PHE A 99 -4.76 16.53 15.18
C PHE A 99 -3.41 16.31 14.49
N GLN A 100 -2.45 15.64 15.10
CA GLN A 100 -1.15 15.40 14.48
C GLN A 100 -1.01 14.00 13.91
N TRP A 101 -1.25 13.91 12.61
CA TRP A 101 -1.06 12.70 11.83
C TRP A 101 0.28 12.75 11.11
N VAL A 102 1.01 11.63 11.12
CA VAL A 102 2.26 11.46 10.37
C VAL A 102 2.23 10.21 9.53
N GLU A 103 2.85 10.29 8.36
CA GLU A 103 3.10 9.12 7.53
C GLU A 103 4.28 8.33 8.12
N PHE A 104 4.04 7.06 8.47
CA PHE A 104 5.05 6.20 9.07
C PHE A 104 5.49 5.05 8.15
N LEU A 105 4.66 4.68 7.17
CA LEU A 105 4.96 3.63 6.20
C LEU A 105 4.41 4.02 4.84
N THR A 106 5.23 3.85 3.81
CA THR A 106 4.85 4.04 2.40
C THR A 106 5.19 2.78 1.63
N LEU A 107 4.24 2.26 0.86
CA LEU A 107 4.49 1.22 -0.14
C LEU A 107 4.47 1.88 -1.52
N GLU A 108 5.59 1.83 -2.24
CA GLU A 108 5.68 2.31 -3.62
C GLU A 108 5.63 1.11 -4.57
N LEU A 109 4.66 1.14 -5.48
CA LEU A 109 4.34 0.04 -6.38
C LEU A 109 4.75 0.41 -7.80
N THR A 110 5.70 -0.34 -8.37
CA THR A 110 6.19 -0.13 -9.74
C THR A 110 5.42 -1.01 -10.72
N ASN A 111 4.92 -0.39 -11.80
CA ASN A 111 4.00 -1.03 -12.76
C ASN A 111 2.82 -1.75 -12.07
N PRO A 112 2.07 -1.06 -11.21
CA PRO A 112 0.95 -1.65 -10.51
C PRO A 112 -0.23 -1.90 -11.45
N LEU A 113 -1.02 -2.92 -11.13
CA LEU A 113 -2.26 -3.29 -11.77
C LEU A 113 -3.29 -3.70 -10.71
N LEU A 114 -4.55 -3.36 -10.96
CA LEU A 114 -5.66 -3.99 -10.26
C LEU A 114 -5.80 -5.42 -10.79
N ALA A 115 -5.62 -6.40 -9.91
CA ALA A 115 -5.83 -7.82 -10.20
C ALA A 115 -7.28 -8.24 -9.97
N LYS A 116 -7.98 -7.55 -9.05
CA LYS A 116 -9.36 -7.84 -8.70
C LYS A 116 -10.06 -6.59 -8.18
N HIS A 117 -11.36 -6.51 -8.44
CA HIS A 117 -12.31 -5.62 -7.80
C HIS A 117 -13.50 -6.45 -7.34
N SER A 118 -13.99 -6.21 -6.13
CA SER A 118 -15.20 -6.83 -5.62
C SER A 118 -16.05 -5.77 -4.94
N LEU A 119 -17.30 -5.62 -5.38
CA LEU A 119 -18.28 -4.69 -4.83
C LEU A 119 -19.26 -5.44 -3.94
N ASN A 120 -19.49 -4.92 -2.74
CA ASN A 120 -20.53 -5.40 -1.85
C ASN A 120 -21.47 -4.23 -1.49
N VAL A 121 -22.77 -4.45 -1.65
CA VAL A 121 -23.81 -3.49 -1.27
C VAL A 121 -24.65 -4.14 -0.17
N SER A 122 -24.66 -3.51 1.00
CA SER A 122 -25.46 -3.93 2.16
C SER A 122 -26.41 -2.81 2.59
N GLU A 123 -27.37 -3.11 3.47
CA GLU A 123 -28.42 -2.17 3.89
C GLU A 123 -27.93 -0.86 4.54
N GLY A 124 -26.64 -0.76 4.89
CA GLY A 124 -26.06 0.46 5.48
C GLY A 124 -24.73 0.92 4.90
N ASP A 125 -24.01 0.07 4.15
CA ASP A 125 -22.71 0.41 3.60
C ASP A 125 -22.49 -0.21 2.22
N THR A 126 -21.87 0.57 1.33
CA THR A 126 -21.33 0.09 0.06
C THR A 126 -19.81 0.03 0.19
N THR A 127 -19.28 -1.18 0.28
CA THR A 127 -17.85 -1.43 0.41
C THR A 127 -17.31 -2.11 -0.84
N GLU A 128 -16.03 -1.92 -1.07
CA GLU A 128 -15.33 -2.57 -2.16
C GLU A 128 -13.95 -3.02 -1.72
N ASN A 129 -13.54 -4.16 -2.26
CA ASN A 129 -12.26 -4.80 -2.02
C ASN A 129 -11.45 -4.78 -3.31
N LEU A 130 -10.19 -4.35 -3.21
CA LEU A 130 -9.25 -4.26 -4.31
C LEU A 130 -8.06 -5.18 -4.04
N GLU A 131 -7.65 -5.93 -5.05
CA GLU A 131 -6.34 -6.59 -5.04
C GLU A 131 -5.43 -5.90 -6.05
N ILE A 132 -4.25 -5.46 -5.60
CA ILE A 132 -3.24 -4.79 -6.42
C ILE A 132 -2.03 -5.72 -6.54
N ASN A 133 -1.60 -5.95 -7.78
CA ASN A 133 -0.32 -6.59 -8.10
C ASN A 133 0.65 -5.54 -8.64
N ALA A 134 1.95 -5.76 -8.49
CA ALA A 134 3.00 -4.89 -9.02
C ALA A 134 4.20 -5.72 -9.48
N THR A 135 5.09 -5.11 -10.25
CA THR A 135 6.35 -5.77 -10.67
C THR A 135 7.47 -5.59 -9.66
N LYS A 136 7.40 -4.53 -8.85
CA LYS A 136 8.32 -4.26 -7.76
C LYS A 136 7.56 -3.51 -6.67
N ILE A 137 7.85 -3.86 -5.42
CA ILE A 137 7.29 -3.21 -4.24
C ILE A 137 8.45 -2.65 -3.43
N THR A 138 8.33 -1.40 -3.01
CA THR A 138 9.27 -0.75 -2.10
C THR A 138 8.55 -0.36 -0.83
N TRP A 139 9.00 -0.85 0.32
CA TRP A 139 8.49 -0.48 1.62
C TRP A 139 9.45 0.52 2.26
N VAL A 140 8.94 1.67 2.66
CA VAL A 140 9.70 2.73 3.33
C VAL A 140 9.07 3.02 4.67
N TYR A 141 9.82 2.80 5.75
CA TYR A 141 9.40 3.09 7.11
C TYR A 141 10.08 4.37 7.62
N LYS A 142 9.31 5.25 8.26
CA LYS A 142 9.80 6.46 8.92
C LYS A 142 9.63 6.32 10.43
N GLN A 143 10.73 6.50 11.15
CA GLN A 143 10.74 6.49 12.61
C GLN A 143 10.57 7.92 13.14
N TYR A 144 9.76 8.06 14.17
CA TYR A 144 9.55 9.32 14.88
C TYR A 144 9.90 9.15 16.35
N ASP A 145 10.47 10.18 16.95
CA ASP A 145 10.69 10.24 18.39
C ASP A 145 9.46 10.75 19.17
N GLU A 146 9.60 10.79 20.49
CA GLU A 146 8.58 11.33 21.41
C GLU A 146 8.33 12.84 21.19
N LYS A 147 9.30 13.56 20.62
CA LYS A 147 9.19 14.98 20.25
C LYS A 147 8.63 15.17 18.84
N GLN A 148 8.04 14.13 18.27
CA GLN A 148 7.40 14.15 16.97
C GLN A 148 8.33 14.50 15.79
N THR A 149 9.64 14.31 15.97
CA THR A 149 10.66 14.59 14.98
C THR A 149 11.03 13.30 14.25
N ASN A 150 11.16 13.39 12.92
CA ASN A 150 11.63 12.28 12.10
C ASN A 150 13.10 11.96 12.45
N GLN A 151 13.36 10.75 12.93
CA GLN A 151 14.68 10.26 13.33
C GLN A 151 15.38 9.48 12.21
N GLY A 152 14.81 9.51 11.00
CA GLY A 152 15.23 8.69 9.88
C GLY A 152 14.32 7.48 9.71
N GLY A 153 14.88 6.40 9.21
CA GLY A 153 14.11 5.22 8.86
C GLY A 153 14.91 4.28 8.00
N GLY A 154 14.21 3.38 7.35
CA GLY A 154 14.81 2.46 6.39
C GLY A 154 13.77 1.98 5.43
N GLY A 155 14.23 1.46 4.30
CA GLY A 155 13.35 0.80 3.38
C GLY A 155 14.03 -0.34 2.66
N VAL A 156 13.17 -1.19 2.11
CA VAL A 156 13.54 -2.38 1.35
C VAL A 156 12.69 -2.40 0.10
N SER A 157 13.25 -2.91 -0.98
CA SER A 157 12.51 -3.17 -2.20
C SER A 157 12.70 -4.61 -2.64
N PHE A 158 11.64 -5.16 -3.21
CA PHE A 158 11.65 -6.49 -3.79
C PHE A 158 11.11 -6.41 -5.21
N ASP A 159 11.95 -6.79 -6.17
CA ASP A 159 11.59 -6.92 -7.57
C ASP A 159 11.00 -8.32 -7.80
N LEU A 160 9.71 -8.37 -8.11
CA LEU A 160 8.93 -9.61 -8.24
C LEU A 160 9.23 -10.33 -9.55
N LEU A 161 9.83 -9.65 -10.53
CA LEU A 161 10.22 -10.23 -11.81
C LEU A 161 11.56 -10.95 -11.72
N THR A 162 12.50 -10.38 -10.95
CA THR A 162 13.88 -10.86 -10.85
C THR A 162 14.20 -11.56 -9.54
N GLY A 163 13.35 -11.40 -8.52
CA GLY A 163 13.61 -11.83 -7.14
C GLY A 163 14.70 -11.01 -6.44
N ALA A 164 15.11 -9.87 -7.00
CA ALA A 164 16.17 -9.05 -6.45
C ALA A 164 15.69 -8.24 -5.24
N VAL A 165 16.50 -8.24 -4.18
CA VAL A 165 16.32 -7.40 -2.99
C VAL A 165 17.21 -6.17 -3.11
N GLY A 166 16.66 -4.99 -2.89
CA GLY A 166 17.40 -3.73 -2.83
C GLY A 166 17.10 -2.94 -1.57
N GLY A 167 18.00 -2.04 -1.18
CA GLY A 167 17.68 -1.02 -0.18
C GLY A 167 16.84 0.10 -0.78
N ALA A 168 15.97 0.72 0.02
CA ALA A 168 15.39 2.02 -0.29
C ALA A 168 15.98 3.05 0.68
N SER A 169 16.61 4.07 0.11
CA SER A 169 17.27 5.18 0.82
C SER A 169 16.29 6.30 1.13
#